data_AF-A0A8T4IB49-F1
#
_entry.id   AF-A0A8T4IB49-F1
#
_cell.length_a   1.000
_cell.length_b   1.000
_cell.length_c   1.000
_cell.angle_alpha   90.00
_cell.angle_beta   90.00
_cell.angle_gamma   90.00
#
_symmetry.space_group_name_H-M   'P 1'
#
loop_
_entity.id
_entity.type
_entity.pdbx_description
1 polymer ?
#
loop_
_entity_poly.entity_id
_entity_poly.type
_entity_poly.pdbx_seq_one_letter_code
_entity_poly.pdbx_strand_id
1 'polypeptide(L)' 'MAIYVREAPPARPAMRRPPRPSTIAVWIDGHWTWTGTQFVWTRGYWDRNPPRGKRWLPGRWRQSDRGWYWVPGEWR' A
#
# COMPACT_ATOMS: atom_id res chain seq x y z
N MET A 1 16.05 2.51 -0.92
CA MET A 1 16.37 1.34 -1.77
C MET A 1 15.06 0.66 -2.16
N ALA A 2 14.84 0.40 -3.44
CA ALA A 2 13.68 -0.37 -3.92
C ALA A 2 14.08 -1.86 -3.98
N ILE A 3 13.28 -2.73 -3.36
CA ILE A 3 13.52 -4.18 -3.35
C ILE A 3 12.80 -4.81 -4.53
N TYR A 4 13.52 -5.61 -5.32
CA TYR A 4 12.99 -6.29 -6.49
C TYR A 4 12.74 -7.77 -6.17
N VAL A 5 11.55 -8.26 -6.48
CA VAL A 5 11.16 -9.68 -6.48
C VAL A 5 11.04 -10.18 -7.92
N ARG A 6 11.55 -11.39 -8.15
CA ARG A 6 11.51 -12.03 -9.48
C ARG A 6 10.17 -12.68 -9.80
N GLU A 7 9.41 -13.06 -8.77
CA GLU A 7 8.07 -13.61 -8.92
C GLU A 7 7.01 -12.50 -9.04
N ALA A 8 5.95 -12.81 -9.78
CA ALA A 8 4.79 -11.93 -9.87
C ALA A 8 4.22 -11.74 -8.46
N PRO A 9 4.01 -10.48 -8.04
CA PRO A 9 3.55 -10.21 -6.70
C PRO A 9 2.17 -10.85 -6.48
N PRO A 10 1.90 -11.40 -5.28
CA PRO A 10 0.62 -12.02 -5.00
C PRO A 10 -0.51 -11.01 -5.22
N ALA A 11 -1.62 -11.47 -5.79
CA ALA A 11 -2.79 -10.63 -5.98
C ALA A 11 -3.19 -10.01 -4.63
N ARG A 12 -3.54 -8.71 -4.64
CA ARG A 12 -4.01 -8.03 -3.43
C ARG A 12 -5.26 -8.78 -2.94
N PRO A 13 -5.30 -9.26 -1.68
CA PRO A 13 -6.51 -9.87 -1.15
C PRO A 13 -7.63 -8.84 -1.23
N ALA A 14 -8.80 -9.26 -1.70
CA ALA A 14 -9.98 -8.41 -1.79
C ALA A 14 -10.37 -7.97 -0.37
N MET A 15 -9.98 -6.76 0.01
CA MET A 15 -10.26 -6.23 1.34
C MET A 15 -11.53 -5.40 1.30
N ARG A 16 -12.56 -5.85 2.04
CA ARG A 16 -13.79 -5.07 2.22
C ARG A 16 -13.47 -3.87 3.10
N ARG A 17 -13.63 -2.65 2.57
CA ARG A 17 -13.44 -1.43 3.35
C ARG A 17 -14.51 -1.38 4.44
N PRO A 18 -14.16 -1.34 5.74
CA PRO A 18 -15.13 -1.10 6.79
C PRO A 18 -15.76 0.29 6.65
N PRO A 19 -16.92 0.56 7.26
CA PRO A 19 -17.56 1.87 7.22
C PRO A 19 -16.61 2.97 7.69
N ARG A 20 -16.70 4.13 7.03
CA ARG A 20 -15.83 5.27 7.28
C ARG A 20 -16.08 5.81 8.70
N PRO A 21 -15.07 5.87 9.58
CA PRO A 21 -15.27 6.24 10.98
C PRO A 21 -15.46 7.74 11.19
N SER A 22 -15.06 8.60 10.25
CA SER A 22 -15.29 10.06 10.31
C SER A 22 -15.23 10.72 8.92
N THR A 23 -15.81 11.91 8.78
CA THR A 23 -15.78 12.70 7.54
C THR A 23 -14.37 13.17 7.13
N ILE A 24 -13.43 13.19 8.08
CA ILE A 24 -12.02 13.50 7.83
C ILE A 24 -11.18 12.24 7.56
N ALA A 25 -11.64 11.05 7.93
CA ALA A 25 -10.82 9.84 7.82
C ALA A 25 -10.51 9.51 6.35
N VAL A 26 -9.27 9.15 6.05
CA VAL A 26 -8.84 8.73 4.71
C VAL A 26 -8.54 7.25 4.73
N TRP A 27 -9.00 6.54 3.69
CA TRP A 27 -8.72 5.12 3.54
C TRP A 27 -7.30 4.93 3.04
N ILE A 28 -6.48 4.27 3.85
CA ILE A 28 -5.16 3.80 3.48
C ILE A 28 -5.32 2.39 2.97
N ASP A 29 -5.25 2.21 1.65
CA ASP A 29 -5.27 0.88 1.07
C ASP A 29 -4.11 0.03 1.61
N GLY A 30 -4.37 -1.27 1.73
CA GLY A 30 -3.34 -2.21 2.14
C GLY A 30 -2.14 -2.14 1.21
N HIS A 31 -0.95 -2.23 1.79
CA HIS A 31 0.30 -2.10 1.07
C HIS A 31 1.22 -3.26 1.39
N TRP A 32 2.07 -3.60 0.45
CA TRP A 32 3.12 -4.57 0.68
C TRP A 32 4.26 -3.91 1.44
N THR A 33 4.69 -4.54 2.53
CA THR A 33 5.85 -4.11 3.30
C THR A 33 6.95 -5.15 3.13
N TRP A 34 8.18 -4.71 2.90
CA TRP A 34 9.34 -5.60 2.86
C TRP A 34 9.85 -5.87 4.27
N THR A 35 9.93 -7.13 4.68
CA THR A 35 10.41 -7.51 6.03
C THR A 35 11.92 -7.76 6.09
N GLY A 36 12.66 -7.58 5.00
CA GLY A 36 14.06 -8.01 4.88
C GLY A 36 14.21 -9.31 4.09
N THR A 37 13.20 -10.18 4.13
CA THR A 37 13.20 -11.50 3.48
C THR A 37 12.05 -11.71 2.51
N GLN A 38 10.87 -11.15 2.79
CA GLN A 38 9.69 -11.31 1.95
C GLN A 38 8.79 -10.07 1.98
N PHE A 39 7.88 -9.99 1.00
CA PHE A 39 6.80 -9.02 1.04
C PHE A 39 5.65 -9.56 1.88
N VAL A 40 5.25 -8.80 2.90
CA VAL A 40 4.06 -9.10 3.71
C VAL A 40 2.96 -8.09 3.40
N TRP A 41 1.73 -8.57 3.32
CA TRP A 41 0.58 -7.72 3.09
C TRP A 41 0.17 -7.03 4.39
N THR A 42 0.37 -5.72 4.46
CA THR A 42 -0.18 -4.89 5.52
C THR A 42 -1.61 -4.53 5.17
N ARG A 43 -2.55 -4.89 6.05
CA ARG A 43 -3.97 -4.59 5.87
C ARG A 43 -4.21 -3.08 5.80
N GLY A 44 -5.14 -2.67 4.95
CA GLY A 44 -5.57 -1.28 4.86
C GLY A 44 -6.31 -0.84 6.12
N TYR A 45 -6.22 0.45 6.44
CA TYR A 45 -6.83 1.02 7.64
C TYR A 45 -7.38 2.42 7.36
N TRP A 46 -8.30 2.87 8.21
CA TRP A 46 -8.76 4.26 8.20
C TRP A 46 -7.81 5.12 9.01
N ASP A 47 -7.10 6.03 8.34
CA ASP A 47 -6.33 7.05 9.03
C ASP A 47 -7.29 8.15 9.49
N ARG A 48 -7.38 8.36 10.81
CA ARG A 48 -8.29 9.33 11.44
C ARG A 48 -7.69 10.73 11.54
N ASN A 49 -6.38 10.87 11.30
CA ASN A 49 -5.67 12.13 11.34
C ASN A 49 -4.79 12.30 10.08
N PRO A 50 -5.40 12.29 8.88
CA PRO A 50 -4.64 12.46 7.67
C PRO A 50 -4.02 13.87 7.60
N PRO A 51 -2.87 14.02 6.92
CA PRO A 51 -2.30 15.33 6.68
C PRO A 51 -3.29 16.26 5.96
N ARG A 52 -3.39 17.52 6.40
CA ARG A 52 -4.34 18.49 5.84
C ARG A 52 -4.11 18.66 4.34
N GLY A 53 -5.17 18.52 3.55
CA GLY A 53 -5.16 18.72 2.11
C GLY A 53 -4.50 17.60 1.30
N LYS A 54 -3.99 16.54 1.94
CA LYS A 54 -3.36 15.43 1.23
C LYS A 54 -4.33 14.28 0.98
N ARG A 55 -4.13 13.59 -0.14
CA ARG A 55 -4.83 12.35 -0.49
C ARG A 55 -3.85 11.20 -0.42
N TRP A 56 -4.35 10.05 0.05
CA TRP A 56 -3.57 8.83 0.01
C TRP A 56 -3.49 8.32 -1.43
N LEU A 57 -2.28 8.18 -1.95
CA LEU A 57 -2.04 7.45 -3.18
C LEU A 57 -1.67 6.01 -2.83
N PRO A 58 -2.48 5.01 -3.21
CA PRO A 58 -2.18 3.63 -2.91
C PRO A 58 -0.86 3.20 -3.57
N GLY A 59 -0.07 2.44 -2.83
CA GLY A 59 1.13 1.82 -3.36
C GLY A 59 0.80 0.88 -4.52
N ARG A 60 1.76 0.68 -5.41
CA ARG A 60 1.58 -0.17 -6.58
C ARG A 60 2.83 -0.98 -6.87
N TRP A 61 2.62 -2.15 -7.43
CA TRP A 61 3.68 -2.91 -8.05
C TRP A 61 4.12 -2.23 -9.33
N ARG A 62 5.43 -2.06 -9.49
CA ARG A 62 6.04 -1.65 -10.74
C ARG A 62 6.94 -2.76 -11.24
N GLN A 63 6.88 -3.00 -12.54
CA GLN A 63 7.79 -3.88 -13.23
C GLN A 63 9.05 -3.12 -13.62
N SER A 64 10.19 -3.80 -13.56
CA SER A 64 11.50 -3.34 -14.00
C SER A 64 12.26 -4.53 -14.64
N ASP A 65 13.35 -4.24 -15.32
CA ASP A 65 14.23 -5.24 -15.95
C ASP A 65 14.80 -6.27 -14.96
N ARG A 66 14.84 -5.92 -13.67
CA ARG A 66 15.33 -6.80 -12.58
C ARG A 66 14.22 -7.57 -11.87
N GLY A 67 12.95 -7.34 -12.22
CA GLY A 67 11.77 -7.93 -11.59
C GLY A 67 10.72 -6.90 -11.17
N TRP A 68 9.84 -7.28 -10.27
CA TRP A 68 8.79 -6.45 -9.70
C TRP A 68 9.28 -5.77 -8.43
N TYR A 69 9.03 -4.48 -8.27
CA TYR A 69 9.30 -3.77 -7.03
C TYR A 69 8.05 -3.07 -6.52
N TRP A 70 7.89 -3.04 -5.21
CA TRP A 70 6.78 -2.33 -4.59
C TRP A 70 7.13 -0.84 -4.48
N VAL A 71 6.27 0.00 -5.06
CA VAL A 71 6.28 1.44 -4.81
C VAL A 71 5.33 1.68 -3.63
N PRO A 72 5.83 2.07 -2.45
CA PRO A 72 4.98 2.37 -1.30
C PRO A 72 4.00 3.48 -1.64
N GLY A 73 2.82 3.41 -1.03
CA GLY A 73 1.85 4.49 -1.13
C GLY A 73 2.38 5.73 -0.42
N GLU A 74 1.97 6.89 -0.88
CA GLU A 74 2.43 8.18 -0.35
C GLU A 74 1.28 9.16 -0.21
N TRP A 75 1.48 10.13 0.68
CA TRP A 75 0.56 11.25 0.84
C TRP A 75 0.91 12.37 -0.15
N ARG A 76 0.01 12.61 -1.10
CA ARG A 76 0.15 13.69 -2.09
C ARG A 76 -0.81 14.83 -1.83
#